data_AF-A0A963IP89-F1
#
_entry.id   AF-A0A963IP89-F1
#
_cell.length_a   1.000
_cell.length_b   1.000
_cell.length_c   1.000
_cell.angle_alpha   90.00
_cell.angle_beta   90.00
_cell.angle_gamma   90.00
#
_symmetry.space_group_name_H-M   'P 1'
#
loop_
_entity.id
_entity.type
_entity.pdbx_description
1 polymer ?
#
loop_
_entity_poly.entity_id
_entity_poly.type
_entity_poly.pdbx_seq_one_letter_code
_entity_poly.pdbx_strand_id
1 'polypeptide(L)'
;DTGERYLSTPLFDAVAVEMTDEEMELSRSTPGYRFDVTPVAAPAEAVQSSALDDTVVREVDALIGDRNHPVVMFALEWCEFCWSVRKAFAHYGIAFTSVDLDSVAYQEGNRGGAIRAVLKSRTGWDTLPQIFIGGEFVGGCTDVFDSLRDGHLAAKLQQQGVTWDASAQTDPYSFLPKWLHPR
;
A
#
# COMPACT_ATOMS: atom_id res chain seq x y z
N ASP A 1 -0.61 -51.39 17.63
CA ASP A 1 -0.52 -50.04 17.06
C ASP A 1 -0.59 -50.18 15.56
N THR A 2 -1.81 -50.26 15.03
CA THR A 2 -2.08 -50.45 13.60
C THR A 2 -2.57 -49.11 13.06
N GLY A 3 -1.75 -48.47 12.24
CA GLY A 3 -1.95 -47.13 11.66
C GLY A 3 -3.08 -47.05 10.63
N GLU A 4 -4.20 -47.74 10.86
CA GLU A 4 -5.32 -47.85 9.93
C GLU A 4 -6.42 -46.81 10.15
N ARG A 5 -6.31 -45.94 11.17
CA ARG A 5 -7.34 -44.93 11.48
C ARG A 5 -7.38 -43.71 10.56
N TYR A 6 -6.45 -43.59 9.61
CA TYR A 6 -6.33 -42.39 8.76
C TYR A 6 -6.74 -42.59 7.30
N LEU A 7 -7.32 -43.74 6.92
CA LEU A 7 -7.46 -44.09 5.49
C LEU A 7 -8.86 -44.01 4.87
N SER A 8 -9.84 -43.40 5.52
CA SER A 8 -11.00 -42.91 4.76
C SER A 8 -11.59 -41.70 5.45
N THR A 9 -11.50 -40.55 4.77
CA THR A 9 -12.22 -39.35 5.19
C THR A 9 -13.45 -39.29 4.28
N PRO A 10 -14.59 -39.93 4.66
CA PRO A 10 -15.80 -39.95 3.83
C PRO A 10 -16.39 -38.55 3.57
N LEU A 11 -15.85 -37.53 4.25
CA LEU A 11 -16.16 -36.12 4.03
C LEU A 11 -15.95 -35.67 2.58
N PHE A 12 -15.04 -36.32 1.84
CA PHE A 12 -14.72 -35.97 0.46
C PHE A 12 -15.09 -37.06 -0.56
N ASP A 13 -15.80 -38.12 -0.17
CA ASP A 13 -16.17 -39.22 -1.09
C ASP A 13 -17.04 -38.72 -2.26
N ALA A 14 -17.82 -37.66 -2.04
CA ALA A 14 -18.64 -37.03 -3.07
C ALA A 14 -17.89 -35.99 -3.91
N VAL A 15 -16.65 -35.64 -3.54
CA VAL A 15 -15.81 -34.71 -4.31
C VAL A 15 -14.96 -35.55 -5.25
N ALA A 16 -15.31 -35.55 -6.53
CA ALA A 16 -14.54 -36.24 -7.55
C ALA A 16 -13.12 -35.67 -7.63
N VAL A 17 -12.15 -36.55 -7.92
CA VAL A 17 -10.74 -36.16 -8.10
C VAL A 17 -10.55 -35.30 -9.35
N GLU A 18 -11.38 -35.54 -10.37
CA GLU A 18 -11.37 -34.83 -11.64
C GLU A 18 -12.53 -33.84 -11.70
N MET A 19 -12.30 -32.70 -12.35
CA MET A 19 -13.36 -31.74 -12.64
C MET A 19 -14.34 -32.33 -13.65
N THR A 20 -15.63 -32.13 -13.41
CA THR A 20 -16.69 -32.44 -14.37
C THR A 20 -16.62 -31.51 -15.60
N ASP A 21 -17.27 -31.90 -16.68
CA ASP A 21 -17.34 -31.08 -17.90
C ASP A 21 -17.97 -29.70 -17.63
N GLU A 22 -19.03 -29.64 -16.80
CA GLU A 22 -19.70 -28.40 -16.40
C GLU A 22 -18.77 -27.49 -15.58
N GLU A 23 -18.00 -28.06 -14.63
CA GLU A 23 -17.01 -27.32 -13.85
C GLU A 23 -15.86 -26.81 -14.72
N MET A 24 -15.47 -27.59 -15.74
CA MET A 24 -14.48 -27.15 -16.70
C MET A 24 -14.98 -26.03 -17.60
N GLU A 25 -16.24 -26.06 -18.02
CA GLU A 25 -16.86 -24.96 -18.75
C GLU A 25 -16.91 -23.68 -17.90
N LEU A 26 -17.29 -23.81 -16.62
CA LEU A 26 -17.29 -22.68 -15.69
C LEU A 26 -15.88 -22.11 -15.47
N SER A 27 -14.88 -22.96 -15.28
CA SER A 27 -13.46 -22.56 -15.18
C SER A 27 -12.97 -21.82 -16.43
N ARG A 28 -13.42 -22.26 -17.62
CA ARG A 28 -13.04 -21.65 -18.91
C ARG A 28 -13.88 -20.43 -19.30
N SER A 29 -14.93 -20.12 -18.55
CA SER A 29 -15.88 -19.03 -18.85
C SER A 29 -15.27 -17.62 -18.76
N THR A 30 -14.08 -17.49 -18.18
CA THR A 30 -13.36 -16.21 -18.05
C THR A 30 -12.09 -16.23 -18.89
N PRO A 31 -12.13 -15.82 -20.19
CA PRO A 31 -11.06 -16.05 -21.14
C PRO A 31 -9.68 -15.51 -20.74
N GLY A 32 -9.62 -14.43 -19.95
CA GLY A 32 -8.38 -13.79 -19.52
C GLY A 32 -7.74 -14.34 -18.22
N TYR A 33 -8.41 -15.26 -17.53
CA TYR A 33 -7.98 -15.75 -16.21
C TYR A 33 -8.01 -17.28 -16.16
N ARG A 34 -7.44 -17.93 -17.16
CA ARG A 34 -7.32 -19.39 -17.22
C ARG A 34 -5.86 -19.83 -17.13
N PHE A 35 -5.62 -20.97 -16.49
CA PHE A 35 -4.29 -21.55 -16.35
C PHE A 35 -3.75 -22.18 -17.65
N ASP A 36 -4.64 -22.53 -18.57
CA ASP A 36 -4.32 -23.22 -19.82
C ASP A 36 -4.12 -22.27 -21.02
N VAL A 37 -4.21 -20.97 -20.78
CA VAL A 37 -3.92 -19.95 -21.79
C VAL A 37 -2.90 -18.97 -21.24
N THR A 38 -1.97 -18.52 -22.07
CA THR A 38 -1.24 -17.30 -21.77
C THR A 38 -2.22 -16.15 -21.92
N PRO A 39 -2.53 -15.37 -20.87
CA PRO A 39 -3.40 -14.23 -21.02
C PRO A 39 -2.78 -13.30 -22.06
N VAL A 40 -3.49 -13.11 -23.17
CA VAL A 40 -3.24 -11.95 -24.02
C VAL A 40 -3.59 -10.78 -23.13
N ALA A 41 -2.60 -9.92 -22.86
CA ALA A 41 -2.84 -8.70 -22.09
C ALA A 41 -4.12 -8.09 -22.62
N ALA A 42 -5.15 -7.95 -21.76
CA ALA A 42 -6.34 -7.22 -22.11
C ALA A 42 -5.86 -5.93 -22.79
N PRO A 43 -6.40 -5.53 -23.96
CA PRO A 43 -6.03 -4.25 -24.54
C PRO A 43 -6.18 -3.28 -23.40
N ALA A 44 -5.06 -2.68 -22.98
CA ALA A 44 -5.05 -1.81 -21.82
C ALA A 44 -6.23 -0.87 -22.06
N GLU A 45 -7.28 -0.97 -21.23
CA GLU A 45 -8.37 -0.01 -21.28
C GLU A 45 -7.64 1.30 -21.36
N ALA A 46 -7.81 2.00 -22.49
CA ALA A 46 -6.98 3.13 -22.80
C ALA A 46 -7.14 4.04 -21.60
N VAL A 47 -6.12 4.06 -20.74
CA VAL A 47 -6.02 5.00 -19.65
C VAL A 47 -5.99 6.27 -20.45
N GLN A 48 -7.13 6.94 -20.50
CA GLN A 48 -7.25 8.17 -21.23
C GLN A 48 -6.18 9.02 -20.59
N SER A 49 -5.10 9.20 -21.33
CA SER A 49 -4.03 10.15 -21.09
C SER A 49 -4.68 11.52 -21.22
N SER A 50 -5.57 11.81 -20.28
CA SER A 50 -5.86 13.16 -19.90
C SER A 50 -4.59 13.60 -19.18
N ALA A 51 -4.01 14.70 -19.66
CA ALA A 51 -3.03 15.44 -18.87
C ALA A 51 -3.54 15.49 -17.42
N LEU A 52 -2.65 15.28 -16.46
CA LEU A 52 -3.00 15.31 -15.04
C LEU A 52 -3.82 16.58 -14.77
N ASP A 53 -4.96 16.44 -14.10
CA ASP A 53 -5.82 17.58 -13.78
C ASP A 53 -5.02 18.60 -12.94
N ASP A 54 -4.81 19.79 -13.48
CA ASP A 54 -4.05 20.88 -12.85
C ASP A 54 -4.58 21.21 -11.44
N THR A 55 -5.88 21.01 -11.19
CA THR A 55 -6.49 21.22 -9.88
C THR A 55 -5.99 20.20 -8.87
N VAL A 56 -5.90 18.93 -9.28
CA VAL A 56 -5.38 17.85 -8.43
C VAL A 56 -3.87 18.00 -8.24
N VAL A 57 -3.14 18.44 -9.27
CA VAL A 57 -1.71 18.76 -9.16
C VAL A 57 -1.49 19.85 -8.11
N ARG A 58 -2.25 20.95 -8.17
CA ARG A 58 -2.18 22.04 -7.18
C ARG A 58 -2.58 21.58 -5.77
N GLU A 59 -3.56 20.69 -5.66
CA GLU A 59 -3.95 20.10 -4.37
C GLU A 59 -2.79 19.32 -3.75
N VAL A 60 -2.16 18.43 -4.51
CA VAL A 60 -1.01 17.65 -4.04
C VAL A 60 0.14 18.58 -3.66
N ASP A 61 0.42 19.61 -4.46
CA ASP A 61 1.42 20.65 -4.14
C ASP A 61 1.12 21.38 -2.85
N ALA A 62 -0.13 21.75 -2.62
CA ALA A 62 -0.56 22.43 -1.40
C ALA A 62 -0.40 21.52 -0.18
N LEU A 63 -0.75 20.24 -0.29
CA LEU A 63 -0.59 19.26 0.78
C LEU A 63 0.88 19.07 1.14
N ILE A 64 1.74 18.74 0.17
CA ILE A 64 3.16 18.45 0.45
C ILE A 64 3.98 19.71 0.79
N GLY A 65 3.51 20.89 0.36
CA GLY A 65 4.15 22.19 0.58
C GLY A 65 3.70 22.91 1.85
N ASP A 66 2.75 22.38 2.62
CA ASP A 66 2.27 23.01 3.85
C ASP A 66 3.35 22.97 4.94
N ARG A 67 3.90 24.14 5.25
CA ARG A 67 4.95 24.32 6.25
C ARG A 67 4.46 24.11 7.69
N ASN A 68 3.15 24.18 7.93
CA ASN A 68 2.57 23.88 9.24
C ASN A 68 2.43 22.37 9.46
N HIS A 69 2.35 21.60 8.38
CA HIS A 69 2.21 20.14 8.41
C HIS A 69 3.24 19.48 7.48
N PRO A 70 4.54 19.62 7.78
CA PRO A 70 5.61 19.26 6.85
C PRO A 70 5.75 17.75 6.62
N VAL A 71 5.15 16.89 7.45
CA VAL A 71 5.15 15.44 7.26
C VAL A 71 3.78 15.02 6.71
N VAL A 72 3.75 14.55 5.47
CA VAL A 72 2.53 14.11 4.79
C VAL A 72 2.69 12.67 4.34
N MET A 73 1.69 11.85 4.64
CA MET A 73 1.62 10.47 4.18
C MET A 73 0.36 10.29 3.35
N PHE A 74 0.53 9.95 2.08
CA PHE A 74 -0.55 9.42 1.26
C PHE A 74 -0.70 7.94 1.55
N ALA A 75 -1.93 7.50 1.85
CA ALA A 75 -2.22 6.19 2.38
C ALA A 75 -3.56 5.65 1.86
N LEU A 76 -3.86 4.42 2.27
CA LEU A 76 -5.18 3.81 2.17
C LEU A 76 -5.64 3.40 3.57
N GLU A 77 -6.95 3.42 3.81
CA GLU A 77 -7.58 2.99 5.06
C GLU A 77 -7.31 1.51 5.33
N TRP A 78 -7.32 0.68 4.28
CA TRP A 78 -7.20 -0.79 4.34
C TRP A 78 -5.80 -1.28 3.93
N CYS A 79 -4.76 -0.59 4.40
CA CYS A 79 -3.37 -0.89 4.05
C CYS A 79 -2.54 -1.14 5.32
N GLU A 80 -2.10 -2.38 5.51
CA GLU A 80 -1.36 -2.76 6.72
C GLU A 80 -0.01 -2.04 6.86
N PHE A 81 0.70 -1.80 5.75
CA PHE A 81 1.93 -1.00 5.75
C PHE A 81 1.68 0.46 6.12
N CYS A 82 0.53 1.01 5.73
CA CYS A 82 0.11 2.35 6.10
C CYS A 82 -0.16 2.41 7.61
N TRP A 83 -0.80 1.39 8.17
CA TRP A 83 -0.96 1.27 9.63
C TRP A 83 0.37 1.10 10.36
N SER A 84 1.34 0.37 9.81
CA SER A 84 2.68 0.26 10.39
C SER A 84 3.36 1.61 10.50
N VAL A 85 3.33 2.44 9.46
CA VAL A 85 3.88 3.81 9.51
C VAL A 85 3.13 4.67 10.52
N ARG A 86 1.79 4.61 10.56
CA ARG A 86 1.00 5.34 11.57
C ARG A 86 1.39 4.97 12.99
N LYS A 87 1.56 3.67 13.28
CA LYS A 87 1.97 3.17 14.60
C LYS A 87 3.37 3.65 14.95
N ALA A 88 4.30 3.57 14.00
CA ALA A 88 5.66 4.06 14.19
C ALA A 88 5.65 5.57 14.48
N PHE A 89 5.04 6.39 13.62
CA PHE A 89 4.99 7.84 13.81
C PHE A 89 4.33 8.24 15.14
N ALA A 90 3.24 7.56 15.52
CA ALA A 90 2.63 7.77 16.83
C ALA A 90 3.59 7.41 17.99
N HIS A 91 4.32 6.30 17.88
CA HIS A 91 5.28 5.86 18.89
C HIS A 91 6.46 6.83 19.04
N TYR A 92 7.00 7.34 17.94
CA TYR A 92 8.08 8.33 17.93
C TYR A 92 7.58 9.76 18.13
N GLY A 93 6.28 9.99 18.38
CA GLY A 93 5.72 11.32 18.57
C GLY A 93 5.86 12.25 17.36
N ILE A 94 5.95 11.70 16.15
CA ILE A 94 6.05 12.45 14.90
C ILE A 94 4.64 12.88 14.48
N ALA A 95 4.37 14.18 14.48
CA ALA A 95 3.13 14.72 13.94
C ALA A 95 3.14 14.61 12.41
N PHE A 96 2.03 14.14 11.83
CA PHE A 96 1.88 13.98 10.38
C PHE A 96 0.43 14.14 9.93
N THR A 97 0.26 14.50 8.66
CA THR A 97 -1.03 14.50 7.97
C THR A 97 -1.17 13.21 7.18
N SER A 98 -2.25 12.46 7.41
CA SER A 98 -2.60 11.30 6.59
C SER A 98 -3.66 11.66 5.56
N VAL A 99 -3.41 11.35 4.30
CA VAL A 99 -4.34 11.55 3.19
C VAL A 99 -4.78 10.18 2.69
N ASP A 100 -5.97 9.75 3.14
CA ASP A 100 -6.52 8.42 2.84
C ASP A 100 -7.32 8.44 1.54
N LEU A 101 -6.67 7.97 0.46
CA LEU A 101 -7.14 8.14 -0.92
C LEU A 101 -8.35 7.26 -1.27
N ASP A 102 -8.66 6.24 -0.47
CA ASP A 102 -9.83 5.38 -0.57
C ASP A 102 -11.00 5.81 0.33
N SER A 103 -10.79 6.83 1.19
CA SER A 103 -11.84 7.35 2.06
C SER A 103 -12.95 8.05 1.28
N VAL A 104 -14.14 8.16 1.90
CA VAL A 104 -15.34 8.78 1.29
C VAL A 104 -15.07 10.17 0.74
N ALA A 105 -14.19 10.95 1.38
CA ALA A 105 -13.84 12.30 0.96
C ALA A 105 -13.12 12.38 -0.41
N TYR A 106 -12.52 11.28 -0.88
CA TYR A 106 -11.78 11.21 -2.14
C TYR A 106 -12.43 10.30 -3.18
N GLN A 107 -13.62 9.74 -2.90
CA GLN A 107 -14.34 8.87 -3.84
C GLN A 107 -15.04 9.66 -4.96
N GLU A 108 -15.57 10.84 -4.65
CA GLU A 108 -16.27 11.67 -5.63
C GLU A 108 -15.36 11.99 -6.82
N GLY A 109 -15.86 11.76 -8.04
CA GLY A 109 -15.12 12.00 -9.28
C GLY A 109 -13.82 11.19 -9.42
N ASN A 110 -13.65 10.09 -8.67
CA ASN A 110 -12.39 9.32 -8.62
C ASN A 110 -11.17 10.19 -8.22
N ARG A 111 -11.37 11.17 -7.34
CA ARG A 111 -10.32 12.09 -6.89
C ARG A 111 -9.12 11.38 -6.28
N GLY A 112 -9.35 10.31 -5.51
CA GLY A 112 -8.29 9.46 -4.96
C GLY A 112 -7.44 8.81 -6.05
N GLY A 113 -8.07 8.30 -7.11
CA GLY A 113 -7.37 7.78 -8.29
C GLY A 113 -6.56 8.85 -9.03
N ALA A 114 -7.12 10.06 -9.17
CA ALA A 114 -6.43 11.20 -9.77
C ALA A 114 -5.19 11.62 -8.96
N ILE A 115 -5.30 11.68 -7.63
CA ILE A 115 -4.15 11.95 -6.75
C ILE A 115 -3.08 10.86 -6.89
N ARG A 116 -3.47 9.57 -6.92
CA ARG A 116 -2.52 8.47 -7.17
C ARG A 116 -1.77 8.62 -8.49
N ALA A 117 -2.45 9.08 -9.55
CA ALA A 117 -1.81 9.35 -10.84
C ALA A 117 -0.76 10.48 -10.74
N VAL A 118 -1.06 11.57 -10.03
CA VAL A 118 -0.11 12.67 -9.76
C VAL A 118 1.07 12.20 -8.91
N LEU A 119 0.82 11.38 -7.88
CA LEU A 119 1.89 10.83 -7.05
C LEU A 119 2.82 9.95 -7.88
N LYS A 120 2.26 9.01 -8.66
CA LYS A 120 3.02 8.15 -9.57
C LYS A 120 3.87 8.97 -10.54
N SER A 121 3.33 10.03 -11.13
CA SER A 121 4.10 10.85 -12.07
C SER A 121 5.26 11.60 -11.40
N ARG A 122 5.15 11.93 -10.10
CA ARG A 122 6.19 12.63 -9.34
C ARG A 122 7.26 11.70 -8.80
N THR A 123 6.86 10.56 -8.25
CA THR A 123 7.76 9.66 -7.52
C THR A 123 8.23 8.49 -8.38
N GLY A 124 7.49 8.17 -9.45
CA GLY A 124 7.66 6.94 -10.21
C GLY A 124 7.11 5.70 -9.50
N TRP A 125 6.51 5.84 -8.31
CA TRP A 125 6.08 4.73 -7.47
C TRP A 125 4.57 4.50 -7.56
N ASP A 126 4.18 3.24 -7.67
CA ASP A 126 2.78 2.79 -7.71
C ASP A 126 2.21 2.42 -6.33
N THR A 127 3.09 2.17 -5.37
CA THR A 127 2.76 1.64 -4.05
C THR A 127 2.46 2.76 -3.05
N LEU A 128 1.68 2.41 -2.02
CA LEU A 128 1.40 3.22 -0.84
C LEU A 128 1.84 2.43 0.42
N PRO A 129 2.18 3.09 1.54
CA PRO A 129 2.16 4.53 1.74
C PRO A 129 3.26 5.26 0.95
N GLN A 130 3.04 6.52 0.59
CA GLN A 130 4.07 7.43 0.07
C GLN A 130 4.24 8.60 1.04
N ILE A 131 5.43 8.76 1.60
CA ILE A 131 5.74 9.73 2.64
C ILE A 131 6.55 10.88 2.04
N PHE A 132 6.14 12.10 2.39
CA PHE A 132 6.82 13.34 2.05
C PHE A 132 7.18 14.09 3.34
N ILE A 133 8.38 14.68 3.36
CA ILE A 133 8.84 15.54 4.46
C ILE A 133 9.40 16.83 3.87
N GLY A 134 8.78 17.97 4.22
CA GLY A 134 9.19 19.29 3.71
C GLY A 134 9.07 19.40 2.18
N GLY A 135 8.07 18.73 1.59
CA GLY A 135 7.87 18.67 0.14
C GLY A 135 8.73 17.64 -0.60
N GLU A 136 9.71 17.02 0.04
CA GLU A 136 10.55 15.99 -0.58
C GLU A 136 9.98 14.59 -0.38
N PHE A 137 10.00 13.78 -1.44
CA PHE A 137 9.64 12.37 -1.35
C PHE A 137 10.69 11.58 -0.56
N VAL A 138 10.25 10.88 0.48
CA VAL A 138 11.11 10.09 1.36
C VAL A 138 11.09 8.60 0.99
N GLY A 139 9.94 8.08 0.56
CA GLY A 139 9.77 6.67 0.21
C GLY A 139 8.49 6.07 0.77
N GLY A 140 8.47 4.75 0.93
CA GLY A 140 7.39 3.98 1.53
C GLY A 140 7.69 3.53 2.96
N CYS A 141 6.96 2.51 3.43
CA CYS A 141 7.04 2.04 4.82
C CYS A 141 8.46 1.58 5.21
N THR A 142 9.10 0.75 4.39
CA THR A 142 10.44 0.23 4.68
C THR A 142 11.50 1.32 4.60
N ASP A 143 11.40 2.24 3.63
CA ASP A 143 12.36 3.34 3.46
C ASP A 143 12.34 4.28 4.67
N VAL A 144 11.14 4.56 5.20
CA VAL A 144 10.96 5.34 6.43
C VAL A 144 11.55 4.59 7.63
N PHE A 145 11.37 3.27 7.72
CA PHE A 145 11.87 2.46 8.83
C PHE A 145 13.39 2.34 8.81
N ASP A 146 13.99 2.15 7.64
CA ASP A 146 15.44 2.22 7.47
C ASP A 146 15.98 3.62 7.81
N SER A 147 15.29 4.67 7.35
CA SER A 147 15.68 6.06 7.65
C SER A 147 15.56 6.41 9.14
N LEU A 148 14.61 5.81 9.87
CA LEU A 148 14.50 5.91 11.32
C LEU A 148 15.70 5.25 12.00
N ARG A 149 16.04 4.02 11.60
CA ARG A 149 17.14 3.25 12.18
C ARG A 149 18.50 3.93 11.97
N ASP A 150 18.72 4.44 10.76
CA ASP A 150 20.02 4.97 10.35
C ASP A 150 20.14 6.49 10.66
N GLY A 151 19.12 7.09 11.28
CA GLY A 151 19.10 8.49 11.74
C GLY A 151 18.82 9.54 10.65
N HIS A 152 18.71 9.15 9.39
CA HIS A 152 18.41 10.06 8.28
C HIS A 152 17.05 10.75 8.44
N LEU A 153 16.03 10.05 8.96
CA LEU A 153 14.72 10.64 9.17
C LEU A 153 14.78 11.73 10.25
N ALA A 154 15.53 11.50 11.33
CA ALA A 154 15.72 12.48 12.39
C ALA A 154 16.35 13.78 11.86
N ALA A 155 17.36 13.67 10.99
CA ALA A 155 17.96 14.84 10.35
C ALA A 155 16.96 15.64 9.50
N LYS A 156 16.12 14.94 8.71
CA LYS A 156 15.05 15.59 7.90
C LYS A 156 14.00 16.27 8.78
N LEU A 157 13.54 15.60 9.85
CA LEU A 157 12.57 16.17 10.79
C LEU A 157 13.13 17.43 11.47
N GLN A 158 14.39 17.39 11.91
CA GLN A 158 15.07 18.53 12.50
C GLN A 158 15.15 19.72 11.53
N GLN A 159 15.49 19.47 10.26
CA GLN A 159 15.56 20.50 9.22
C GLN A 159 14.20 21.19 9.01
N GLN A 160 13.09 20.46 9.15
CA GLN A 160 11.74 20.99 9.03
C GLN A 160 11.16 21.51 10.35
N GLY A 161 11.93 21.49 11.45
CA GLY A 161 11.47 21.94 12.77
C GLY A 161 10.38 21.06 13.38
N VAL A 162 10.27 19.80 12.94
CA VAL A 162 9.31 18.84 13.49
C VAL A 162 9.85 18.29 14.81
N THR A 163 9.00 18.23 15.83
CA THR A 163 9.34 17.57 17.11
C THR A 163 9.12 16.07 17.01
N TRP A 164 10.01 15.28 17.59
CA TRP A 164 9.86 13.83 17.75
C TRP A 164 10.53 13.35 19.05
N ASP A 165 10.17 12.17 19.52
CA ASP A 165 10.82 11.49 20.64
C ASP A 165 12.10 10.78 20.17
N ALA A 166 13.23 11.47 20.34
CA ALA A 166 14.55 10.92 20.04
C ALA A 166 15.02 9.86 21.04
N SER A 167 14.31 9.66 22.16
CA SER A 167 14.66 8.66 23.18
C SER A 167 14.02 7.29 22.93
N ALA A 168 13.06 7.19 22.01
CA ALA A 168 12.42 5.95 21.63
C ALA A 168 13.43 4.99 20.96
N GLN A 169 13.72 3.86 21.61
CA GLN A 169 14.69 2.84 21.15
C GLN A 169 14.02 1.61 20.52
N THR A 170 12.75 1.70 20.14
CA THR A 170 12.04 0.58 19.52
C THR A 170 12.57 0.35 18.12
N ASP A 171 12.67 -0.90 17.67
CA ASP A 171 12.96 -1.20 16.26
C ASP A 171 11.73 -0.87 15.41
N PRO A 172 11.80 0.04 14.42
CA PRO A 172 10.68 0.36 13.54
C PRO A 172 10.07 -0.87 12.85
N TYR A 173 10.87 -1.89 12.54
CA TYR A 173 10.38 -3.11 11.88
C TYR A 173 9.43 -3.92 12.77
N SER A 174 9.44 -3.71 14.09
CA SER A 174 8.47 -4.33 15.01
C SER A 174 7.02 -3.89 14.78
N PHE A 175 6.80 -2.79 14.06
CA PHE A 175 5.46 -2.31 13.69
C PHE A 175 4.90 -2.98 12.42
N LEU A 176 5.70 -3.76 11.70
CA LEU A 176 5.25 -4.49 10.51
C LEU A 176 4.24 -5.60 10.86
N PRO A 177 3.40 -6.02 9.89
CA PRO A 177 2.47 -7.12 10.11
C PRO A 177 3.21 -8.41 10.45
N LYS A 178 2.71 -9.15 11.44
CA LYS A 178 3.40 -10.36 11.96
C LYS A 178 3.48 -11.51 10.95
N TRP A 179 2.65 -11.49 9.91
CA TRP A 179 2.69 -12.48 8.83
C TRP A 179 3.83 -12.21 7.84
N LEU A 180 4.41 -11.01 7.85
CA LEU A 180 5.53 -10.66 6.99
C LEU A 180 6.81 -11.25 7.58
N HIS A 181 7.47 -12.12 6.83
CA HIS A 181 8.73 -12.71 7.26
C HIS A 181 9.84 -11.65 7.36
N PRO A 182 10.67 -11.68 8.42
CA PRO A 182 11.86 -10.85 8.50
C PRO A 182 12.77 -11.09 7.28
N ARG A 183 13.35 -10.00 6.76
CA ARG A 183 14.33 -10.08 5.67
C ARG A 183 15.73 -10.41 6.20
#